data_AF-A0A0R0D1W2-F1
#
_entry.id   AF-A0A0R0D1W2-F1
#
_cell.length_a   1.000
_cell.length_b   1.000
_cell.length_c   1.000
_cell.angle_alpha   90.00
_cell.angle_beta   90.00
_cell.angle_gamma   90.00
#
_symmetry.space_group_name_H-M   'P 1'
#
loop_
_entity.id
_entity.type
_entity.pdbx_description
1 polymer ?
#
loop_
_entity_poly.entity_id
_entity_poly.type
_entity_poly.pdbx_seq_one_letter_code
_entity_poly.pdbx_strand_id
1 'polypeptide(L)'
;MSCLRLVFSPQKLDHGKYNELDRQLAGQQAGLNALTVEEYLGARARFDPRARDPGIARRARRSWRDKLAAVHGEALAGQGIAPAEAGERAALLADQQMRSLHALHNPDRVVGGRDLIGDFGDGQVNCTIGRQWTLARRGEVPRVQQLDAAASRVPAWLRGSTRMNGQLVREAPAVLDAAPPPPPQ
;
A
#
# COMPACT_ATOMS: atom_id res chain seq x y z
N MET A 1 20.62 8.24 2.05
CA MET A 1 20.17 8.51 0.67
C MET A 1 19.32 9.77 0.69
N SER A 2 19.45 10.65 -0.30
CA SER A 2 18.57 11.83 -0.43
C SER A 2 17.11 11.41 -0.59
N CYS A 3 16.18 12.23 -0.09
CA CYS A 3 14.76 11.92 -0.20
C CYS A 3 14.32 11.93 -1.66
N LEU A 4 13.70 10.83 -2.11
CA LEU A 4 13.14 10.69 -3.45
C LEU A 4 11.62 10.76 -3.37
N ARG A 5 11.04 11.82 -3.94
CA ARG A 5 9.58 11.98 -3.98
C ARG A 5 8.99 11.13 -5.11
N LEU A 6 8.05 10.25 -4.75
CA LEU A 6 7.32 9.36 -5.65
C LEU A 6 5.83 9.73 -5.59
N VAL A 7 5.32 10.35 -6.65
CA VAL A 7 3.91 10.77 -6.73
C VAL A 7 3.07 9.63 -7.28
N PHE A 8 1.91 9.30 -6.72
CA PHE A 8 1.00 8.25 -7.18
C PHE A 8 -0.34 8.85 -7.59
N SER A 9 -0.76 8.60 -8.83
CA SER A 9 -2.04 9.08 -9.32
C SER A 9 -3.19 8.25 -8.73
N PRO A 10 -4.31 8.88 -8.31
CA PRO A 10 -5.52 8.13 -7.95
C PRO A 10 -6.15 7.42 -9.15
N GLN A 11 -5.74 7.76 -10.39
CA GLN A 11 -6.30 7.19 -11.63
C GLN A 11 -7.83 7.30 -11.65
N LYS A 12 -8.54 6.16 -11.74
CA LYS A 12 -10.01 6.07 -11.75
C LYS A 12 -10.58 5.71 -10.38
N LEU A 13 -9.82 5.85 -9.30
CA LEU A 13 -10.34 5.64 -7.95
C LEU A 13 -11.39 6.70 -7.62
N ASP A 14 -12.48 6.25 -7.01
CA ASP A 14 -13.48 7.13 -6.42
C ASP A 14 -12.85 8.03 -5.35
N HIS A 15 -13.34 9.26 -5.22
CA HIS A 15 -12.82 10.24 -4.26
C HIS A 15 -12.95 9.75 -2.81
N GLY A 16 -13.97 8.96 -2.49
CA GLY A 16 -14.15 8.33 -1.17
C GLY A 16 -13.03 7.36 -0.80
N LYS A 17 -12.22 6.91 -1.77
CA LYS A 17 -11.06 6.03 -1.53
C LYS A 17 -9.75 6.77 -1.34
N TYR A 18 -9.73 8.10 -1.39
CA TYR A 18 -8.47 8.85 -1.32
C TYR A 18 -7.78 8.71 0.03
N ASN A 19 -8.53 8.69 1.13
CA ASN A 19 -7.97 8.44 2.46
C ASN A 19 -7.36 7.03 2.56
N GLU A 20 -7.97 6.04 1.94
CA GLU A 20 -7.44 4.67 1.90
C GLU A 20 -6.19 4.57 1.01
N LEU A 21 -6.15 5.30 -0.11
CA LEU A 21 -4.94 5.46 -0.92
C LEU A 21 -3.81 6.09 -0.11
N ASP A 22 -4.08 7.18 0.60
CA ASP A 22 -3.09 7.87 1.42
C ASP A 22 -2.60 6.96 2.57
N ARG A 23 -3.49 6.20 3.22
CA ARG A 23 -3.14 5.21 4.26
C ARG A 23 -2.25 4.09 3.72
N GLN A 24 -2.60 3.50 2.58
CA GLN A 24 -1.79 2.44 1.98
C GLN A 24 -0.44 2.96 1.49
N LEU A 25 -0.38 4.17 0.90
CA LEU A 25 0.90 4.81 0.54
C LEU A 25 1.79 5.03 1.76
N ALA A 26 1.22 5.42 2.91
CA ALA A 26 1.96 5.57 4.16
C ALA A 26 2.55 4.24 4.64
N GLY A 27 1.79 3.14 4.57
CA GLY A 27 2.28 1.79 4.88
C GLY A 27 3.42 1.35 3.95
N GLN A 28 3.27 1.61 2.66
CA GLN A 28 4.30 1.35 1.65
C GLN A 28 5.58 2.16 1.91
N GLN A 29 5.44 3.45 2.23
CA GLN A 29 6.54 4.34 2.57
C GLN A 29 7.28 3.86 3.82
N ALA A 30 6.55 3.54 4.89
CA ALA A 30 7.13 3.07 6.14
C ALA A 30 7.92 1.78 5.92
N GLY A 31 7.33 0.83 5.19
CA GLY A 31 8.01 -0.42 4.84
C GLY A 31 9.26 -0.20 3.98
N LEU A 32 9.19 0.66 2.96
CA LEU A 32 10.32 0.96 2.09
C LEU A 32 11.45 1.60 2.89
N ASN A 33 11.15 2.60 3.70
CA ASN A 33 12.14 3.35 4.49
C ASN A 33 12.66 2.56 5.70
N ALA A 34 12.07 1.41 6.01
CA ALA A 34 12.61 0.48 6.99
C ALA A 34 13.83 -0.29 6.43
N LEU A 35 13.93 -0.45 5.12
CA LEU A 35 15.03 -1.17 4.46
C LEU A 35 16.30 -0.31 4.43
N THR A 36 17.44 -0.96 4.67
CA THR A 36 18.74 -0.44 4.22
C THR A 36 18.82 -0.49 2.69
N VAL A 37 19.71 0.31 2.11
CA VAL A 37 19.96 0.29 0.66
C VAL A 37 20.49 -1.07 0.22
N GLU A 38 21.29 -1.73 1.06
CA GLU A 38 21.78 -3.08 0.80
C GLU A 38 20.63 -4.11 0.76
N GLU A 39 19.73 -4.08 1.75
CA GLU A 39 18.55 -4.97 1.77
C GLU A 39 17.64 -4.73 0.57
N TYR A 40 17.41 -3.46 0.21
CA TYR A 40 16.61 -3.11 -0.96
C TYR A 40 17.21 -3.68 -2.24
N LEU A 41 18.47 -3.37 -2.55
CA LEU A 41 19.14 -3.87 -3.76
C LEU A 41 19.22 -5.41 -3.77
N GLY A 42 19.51 -6.00 -2.62
CA GLY A 42 19.54 -7.45 -2.44
C GLY A 42 18.18 -8.10 -2.67
N ALA A 43 17.08 -7.48 -2.25
CA ALA A 43 15.73 -7.97 -2.50
C ALA A 43 15.33 -7.77 -3.97
N ARG A 44 15.67 -6.62 -4.57
CA ARG A 44 15.44 -6.33 -5.99
C ARG A 44 16.14 -7.32 -6.91
N ALA A 45 17.39 -7.69 -6.60
CA ALA A 45 18.15 -8.69 -7.37
C ALA A 45 17.54 -10.10 -7.31
N ARG A 46 16.81 -10.43 -6.24
CA ARG A 46 16.17 -11.74 -6.02
C ARG A 46 14.68 -11.74 -6.36
N PHE A 47 14.14 -10.61 -6.81
CA PHE A 47 12.71 -10.47 -7.03
C PHE A 47 12.24 -11.36 -8.17
N ASP A 48 11.40 -12.33 -7.84
CA ASP A 48 10.62 -13.09 -8.81
C ASP A 48 9.12 -12.85 -8.56
N PRO A 49 8.36 -12.32 -9.53
CA PRO A 49 6.92 -12.13 -9.39
C PRO A 49 6.16 -13.44 -9.17
N ARG A 50 6.70 -14.60 -9.58
CA ARG A 50 6.09 -15.93 -9.45
C ARG A 50 6.37 -16.62 -8.13
N ALA A 51 7.48 -16.28 -7.45
CA ALA A 51 7.86 -16.88 -6.18
C ALA A 51 6.96 -16.40 -5.04
N ARG A 52 5.75 -16.96 -4.89
CA ARG A 52 4.83 -16.64 -3.78
C ARG A 52 4.39 -17.92 -3.10
N ASP A 53 4.28 -17.91 -1.76
CA ASP A 53 3.61 -18.99 -1.03
C ASP A 53 2.12 -18.64 -0.88
N PRO A 54 1.20 -19.32 -1.61
CA PRO A 54 -0.24 -19.10 -1.45
C PRO A 54 -0.73 -19.39 -0.03
N GLY A 55 0.00 -20.22 0.73
CA GLY A 55 -0.28 -20.53 2.12
C GLY A 55 -0.19 -19.29 3.04
N ILE A 56 0.74 -18.38 2.79
CA ILE A 56 0.90 -17.14 3.56
C ILE A 56 -0.34 -16.27 3.42
N ALA A 57 -0.76 -16.00 2.18
CA ALA A 57 -1.95 -15.19 1.91
C ALA A 57 -3.22 -15.84 2.48
N ARG A 58 -3.40 -17.16 2.34
CA ARG A 58 -4.55 -17.88 2.90
C ARG A 58 -4.62 -17.79 4.43
N ARG A 59 -3.48 -17.99 5.11
CA ARG A 59 -3.40 -17.89 6.59
C ARG A 59 -3.71 -16.47 7.06
N ALA A 60 -3.11 -15.47 6.41
CA ALA A 60 -3.36 -14.06 6.72
C ALA A 60 -4.83 -13.68 6.52
N ARG A 61 -5.47 -14.14 5.43
CA ARG A 61 -6.89 -13.90 5.16
C ARG A 61 -7.80 -14.49 6.24
N ARG A 62 -7.53 -15.72 6.68
CA ARG A 62 -8.30 -16.35 7.76
C ARG A 62 -8.16 -15.57 9.07
N SER A 63 -6.92 -15.29 9.47
CA SER A 63 -6.66 -14.53 10.70
C SER A 63 -7.32 -13.13 10.67
N TRP A 64 -7.30 -12.45 9.52
CA TRP A 64 -7.95 -11.15 9.40
C TRP A 64 -9.48 -11.25 9.43
N ARG A 65 -10.05 -12.25 8.77
CA ARG A 65 -11.50 -12.52 8.80
C ARG A 65 -11.97 -12.79 10.23
N ASP A 66 -11.21 -13.55 11.01
CA ASP A 66 -11.54 -13.82 12.42
C ASP A 66 -11.48 -12.55 13.28
N LYS A 67 -10.51 -11.67 13.04
CA LYS A 67 -10.45 -10.35 13.69
C LYS A 67 -11.66 -9.48 13.35
N LEU A 68 -12.06 -9.44 12.07
CA LEU A 68 -13.25 -8.70 11.66
C LEU A 68 -14.51 -9.27 12.31
N ALA A 69 -14.64 -10.58 12.37
CA ALA A 69 -15.77 -11.23 13.03
C ALA A 69 -15.80 -10.89 14.54
N ALA A 70 -14.65 -10.85 15.22
CA ALA A 70 -14.59 -10.43 16.62
C ALA A 70 -15.08 -8.98 16.80
N VAL A 71 -14.57 -8.05 15.99
CA VAL A 71 -14.96 -6.63 16.03
C VAL A 71 -16.45 -6.44 15.75
N HIS A 72 -17.00 -7.11 14.73
CA HIS A 72 -18.43 -7.05 14.43
C HIS A 72 -19.26 -7.67 15.56
N GLY A 73 -18.80 -8.78 16.14
CA GLY A 73 -19.47 -9.44 17.26
C GLY A 73 -19.55 -8.55 18.49
N GLU A 74 -18.46 -7.88 18.85
CA GLU A 74 -18.41 -6.91 19.95
C GLU A 74 -19.39 -5.75 19.72
N ALA A 75 -19.43 -5.20 18.50
CA ALA A 75 -20.34 -4.12 18.15
C ALA A 75 -21.82 -4.54 18.22
N LEU A 76 -22.15 -5.75 17.75
CA LEU A 76 -23.51 -6.30 17.79
C LEU A 76 -23.93 -6.65 19.23
N ALA A 77 -23.03 -7.17 20.05
CA ALA A 77 -23.28 -7.41 21.47
C ALA A 77 -23.56 -6.11 22.22
N GLY A 78 -22.83 -5.03 21.91
CA GLY A 78 -23.11 -3.68 22.42
C GLY A 78 -24.49 -3.13 22.06
N GLN A 79 -25.14 -3.69 21.03
CA GLN A 79 -26.52 -3.37 20.62
C GLN A 79 -27.56 -4.28 21.30
N GLY A 80 -27.15 -5.19 22.18
CA GLY A 80 -28.05 -6.10 22.90
C GLY A 80 -28.47 -7.35 22.10
N ILE A 81 -27.80 -7.65 20.98
CA ILE A 81 -28.08 -8.85 20.18
C ILE A 81 -27.60 -10.09 20.93
N ALA A 82 -28.40 -11.15 20.93
CA ALA A 82 -28.08 -12.40 21.60
C ALA A 82 -26.75 -13.00 21.07
N PRO A 83 -25.90 -13.61 21.93
CA PRO A 83 -24.56 -14.05 21.52
C PRO A 83 -24.50 -14.96 20.29
N ALA A 84 -25.43 -15.91 20.17
CA ALA A 84 -25.51 -16.81 19.02
C ALA A 84 -25.80 -16.05 17.72
N GLU A 85 -26.81 -15.17 17.74
CA GLU A 85 -27.19 -14.34 16.59
C GLU A 85 -26.09 -13.33 16.24
N ALA A 86 -25.46 -12.71 17.24
CA ALA A 86 -24.35 -11.79 17.04
C ALA A 86 -23.16 -12.49 16.34
N GLY A 87 -22.84 -13.72 16.75
CA GLY A 87 -21.78 -14.52 16.13
C GLY A 87 -22.06 -14.83 14.66
N GLU A 88 -23.26 -15.27 14.32
CA GLU A 88 -23.65 -15.57 12.94
C GLU A 88 -23.61 -14.31 12.05
N ARG A 89 -24.20 -13.21 12.53
CA ARG A 89 -24.20 -11.92 11.82
C ARG A 89 -22.78 -11.39 11.64
N ALA A 90 -21.94 -11.48 12.67
CA ALA A 90 -20.56 -11.03 12.61
C ALA A 90 -19.72 -11.81 11.59
N ALA A 91 -19.89 -13.13 11.51
CA ALA A 91 -19.24 -13.96 10.51
C ALA A 91 -19.63 -13.54 9.09
N LEU A 92 -20.93 -13.29 8.84
CA LEU A 92 -21.42 -12.81 7.54
C LEU A 92 -20.86 -11.43 7.17
N LEU A 93 -20.84 -10.49 8.12
CA LEU A 93 -20.27 -9.15 7.92
C LEU A 93 -18.78 -9.22 7.61
N ALA A 94 -18.03 -10.05 8.34
CA ALA A 94 -16.62 -10.29 8.09
C ALA A 94 -16.38 -10.86 6.68
N ASP A 95 -17.18 -11.85 6.26
CA ASP A 95 -17.06 -12.45 4.93
C ASP A 95 -17.41 -11.45 3.81
N GLN A 96 -18.42 -10.61 4.00
CA GLN A 96 -18.77 -9.54 3.08
C GLN A 96 -17.63 -8.52 2.94
N GLN A 97 -17.08 -8.06 4.06
CA GLN A 97 -15.97 -7.10 4.07
C GLN A 97 -14.70 -7.70 3.47
N MET A 98 -14.40 -8.97 3.71
CA MET A 98 -13.24 -9.66 3.13
C MET A 98 -13.26 -9.75 1.60
N ARG A 99 -14.40 -9.53 0.94
CA ARG A 99 -14.50 -9.54 -0.54
C ARG A 99 -13.81 -8.34 -1.17
N SER A 100 -13.82 -7.18 -0.52
CA SER A 100 -13.16 -5.97 -1.03
C SER A 100 -11.72 -5.84 -0.55
N LEU A 101 -11.32 -6.57 0.50
CA LEU A 101 -9.99 -6.45 1.09
C LEU A 101 -8.95 -7.35 0.42
N HIS A 102 -7.80 -6.76 0.11
CA HIS A 102 -6.58 -7.46 -0.29
C HIS A 102 -5.55 -7.45 0.83
N ALA A 103 -4.74 -8.51 0.87
CA ALA A 103 -3.57 -8.57 1.72
C ALA A 103 -2.51 -7.60 1.20
N LEU A 104 -1.89 -6.84 2.11
CA LEU A 104 -0.92 -5.80 1.79
C LEU A 104 0.49 -6.24 2.16
N HIS A 105 1.41 -6.14 1.19
CA HIS A 105 2.84 -6.18 1.43
C HIS A 105 3.33 -4.74 1.69
N ASN A 106 4.02 -4.52 2.81
CA ASN A 106 4.57 -3.22 3.20
C ASN A 106 6.09 -3.35 3.47
N PRO A 107 6.97 -2.98 2.52
CA PRO A 107 6.64 -2.44 1.21
C PRO A 107 6.19 -3.54 0.25
N ASP A 108 5.71 -3.16 -0.93
CA ASP A 108 5.38 -4.07 -2.02
C ASP A 108 6.64 -4.87 -2.37
N ARG A 109 6.45 -6.15 -2.70
CA ARG A 109 7.53 -7.05 -3.07
C ARG A 109 8.35 -6.54 -4.25
N VAL A 110 7.71 -5.82 -5.19
CA VAL A 110 8.41 -5.24 -6.33
C VAL A 110 9.47 -4.21 -5.91
N VAL A 111 9.30 -3.56 -4.76
CA VAL A 111 10.25 -2.61 -4.17
C VAL A 111 10.93 -3.16 -2.91
N GLY A 112 11.12 -4.47 -2.85
CA GLY A 112 11.94 -5.12 -1.82
C GLY A 112 11.17 -5.67 -0.62
N GLY A 113 9.83 -5.68 -0.68
CA GLY A 113 9.00 -6.37 0.30
C GLY A 113 9.29 -7.86 0.38
N ARG A 114 9.30 -8.40 1.60
CA ARG A 114 9.31 -9.85 1.83
C ARG A 114 7.91 -10.42 1.55
N ASP A 115 7.81 -11.73 1.33
CA ASP A 115 6.51 -12.39 1.18
C ASP A 115 5.79 -12.57 2.53
N LEU A 116 5.52 -11.44 3.19
CA LEU A 116 4.84 -11.33 4.48
C LEU A 116 3.70 -10.33 4.35
N ILE A 117 2.54 -10.66 4.93
CA ILE A 117 1.39 -9.76 4.95
C ILE A 117 1.50 -8.86 6.16
N GLY A 118 1.64 -7.56 5.93
CA GLY A 118 1.72 -6.56 7.00
C GLY A 118 0.34 -6.06 7.44
N ASP A 119 -0.65 -6.07 6.55
CA ASP A 119 -1.98 -5.50 6.79
C ASP A 119 -3.01 -5.95 5.74
N PHE A 120 -4.24 -5.46 5.83
CA PHE A 120 -5.29 -5.55 4.82
C PHE A 120 -5.82 -4.15 4.46
N GLY A 121 -6.31 -4.01 3.22
CA GLY A 121 -6.90 -2.76 2.76
C GLY A 121 -7.71 -2.93 1.48
N ASP A 122 -8.33 -1.86 1.01
CA ASP A 122 -9.14 -1.90 -0.21
C ASP A 122 -8.30 -2.43 -1.39
N GLY A 123 -8.83 -3.46 -2.04
CA GLY A 123 -8.13 -4.19 -3.08
C GLY A 123 -7.96 -3.42 -4.37
N GLN A 124 -8.90 -2.52 -4.69
CA GLN A 124 -8.81 -1.66 -5.85
C GLN A 124 -7.70 -0.62 -5.64
N VAL A 125 -7.62 -0.02 -4.44
CA VAL A 125 -6.52 0.89 -4.06
C VAL A 125 -5.18 0.16 -4.15
N ASN A 126 -5.07 -1.04 -3.57
CA ASN A 126 -3.83 -1.82 -3.59
C ASN A 126 -3.38 -2.12 -5.04
N CYS A 127 -4.30 -2.54 -5.91
CA CYS A 127 -4.00 -2.77 -7.32
C CYS A 127 -3.57 -1.49 -8.05
N THR A 128 -4.18 -0.33 -7.74
CA THR A 128 -3.80 0.97 -8.31
C THR A 128 -2.39 1.38 -7.90
N ILE A 129 -1.99 1.16 -6.64
CA ILE A 129 -0.62 1.41 -6.17
C ILE A 129 0.35 0.44 -6.84
N GLY A 130 0.05 -0.86 -6.77
CA GLY A 130 0.91 -1.93 -7.28
C GLY A 130 1.29 -1.76 -8.75
N ARG A 131 0.31 -1.41 -9.59
CA ARG A 131 0.51 -1.15 -11.02
C ARG A 131 1.47 0.02 -11.28
N GLN A 132 1.45 1.05 -10.43
CA GLN A 132 2.23 2.27 -10.63
C GLN A 132 3.72 2.12 -10.26
N TRP A 133 4.11 1.03 -9.60
CA TRP A 133 5.52 0.75 -9.35
C TRP A 133 6.30 0.55 -10.66
N THR A 134 5.72 -0.20 -11.60
CA THR A 134 6.36 -0.59 -12.86
C THR A 134 5.82 0.16 -14.07
N LEU A 135 4.58 0.65 -14.03
CA LEU A 135 4.01 1.47 -15.09
C LEU A 135 4.19 2.96 -14.80
N ALA A 136 4.80 3.65 -15.75
CA ALA A 136 4.96 5.10 -15.76
C ALA A 136 4.05 5.76 -16.80
N ARG A 137 3.81 7.06 -16.68
CA ARG A 137 3.22 7.84 -17.77
C ARG A 137 4.21 7.94 -18.94
N ARG A 138 3.70 8.27 -20.12
CA ARG A 138 4.54 8.46 -21.31
C ARG A 138 5.59 9.55 -21.01
N GLY A 139 6.86 9.21 -21.20
CA GLY A 139 7.99 10.11 -20.96
C GLY A 139 8.52 10.10 -19.52
N GLU A 140 7.91 9.35 -18.60
CA GLU A 140 8.38 9.21 -17.22
C GLU A 140 9.13 7.88 -17.01
N VAL A 141 10.03 7.87 -16.02
CA VAL A 141 10.72 6.65 -15.57
C VAL A 141 9.85 5.94 -14.52
N PRO A 142 9.66 4.61 -14.59
CA PRO A 142 8.96 3.85 -13.55
C PRO A 142 9.50 4.09 -12.15
N ARG A 143 8.62 4.18 -11.15
CA ARG A 143 8.99 4.49 -9.76
C ARG A 143 10.02 3.51 -9.20
N VAL A 144 9.89 2.22 -9.54
CA VAL A 144 10.87 1.20 -9.15
C VAL A 144 12.26 1.48 -9.75
N GLN A 145 12.33 1.94 -10.99
CA GLN A 145 13.61 2.28 -11.64
C GLN A 145 14.22 3.55 -11.06
N GLN A 146 13.40 4.53 -10.64
CA GLN A 146 13.89 5.71 -9.93
C GLN A 146 14.52 5.32 -8.59
N LEU A 147 13.90 4.40 -7.85
CA LEU A 147 14.45 3.85 -6.60
C LEU A 147 15.72 3.04 -6.86
N ASP A 148 15.72 2.14 -7.84
CA ASP A 148 16.90 1.34 -8.23
C ASP A 148 18.10 2.26 -8.57
N ALA A 149 17.86 3.34 -9.34
CA ALA A 149 18.89 4.32 -9.70
C ALA A 149 19.41 5.09 -8.48
N ALA A 150 18.52 5.55 -7.58
CA ALA A 150 18.92 6.30 -6.40
C ALA A 150 19.68 5.44 -5.39
N ALA A 151 19.24 4.19 -5.17
CA ALA A 151 19.93 3.21 -4.33
C ALA A 151 21.33 2.88 -4.86
N SER A 152 21.46 2.70 -6.19
CA SER A 152 22.74 2.35 -6.83
C SER A 152 23.81 3.44 -6.68
N ARG A 153 23.42 4.71 -6.53
CA ARG A 153 24.33 5.85 -6.30
C ARG A 153 24.97 5.86 -4.90
N VAL A 154 24.41 5.11 -3.94
CA VAL A 154 25.01 5.01 -2.61
C VAL A 154 26.26 4.11 -2.72
N PRO A 155 27.45 4.59 -2.26
CA PRO A 155 28.67 3.80 -2.28
C PRO A 155 28.49 2.47 -1.52
N ALA A 156 29.07 1.38 -2.05
CA ALA A 156 28.84 0.03 -1.53
C ALA A 156 29.06 -0.10 -0.01
N TRP A 157 30.14 0.50 0.50
CA TRP A 157 30.51 0.49 1.92
C TRP A 157 29.53 1.25 2.84
N LEU A 158 28.64 2.10 2.29
CA LEU A 158 27.60 2.81 3.04
C LEU A 158 26.22 2.13 2.96
N ARG A 159 26.02 1.14 2.08
CA ARG A 159 24.67 0.62 1.78
C ARG A 159 24.02 -0.10 2.95
N GLY A 160 24.81 -0.78 3.79
CA GLY A 160 24.30 -1.49 4.97
C GLY A 160 23.89 -0.57 6.12
N SER A 161 24.40 0.66 6.20
CA SER A 161 24.05 1.65 7.23
C SER A 161 23.14 2.77 6.74
N THR A 162 22.97 2.89 5.42
CA THR A 162 22.11 3.89 4.80
C THR A 162 20.72 3.31 4.57
N ARG A 163 19.67 3.96 5.09
CA ARG A 163 18.29 3.59 4.79
C ARG A 163 17.82 4.12 3.44
N MET A 164 16.87 3.41 2.84
CA MET A 164 16.03 3.93 1.77
C MET A 164 15.27 5.17 2.26
N ASN A 165 15.00 6.09 1.35
CA ASN A 165 14.35 7.35 1.68
C ASN A 165 13.42 7.78 0.53
N GLY A 166 12.31 7.07 0.39
CA GLY A 166 11.22 7.43 -0.52
C GLY A 166 10.13 8.21 0.21
N GLN A 167 9.60 9.25 -0.41
CA GLN A 167 8.39 9.93 0.03
C GLN A 167 7.27 9.61 -0.96
N LEU A 168 6.32 8.77 -0.55
CA LEU A 168 5.20 8.35 -1.39
C LEU A 168 4.02 9.26 -1.11
N VAL A 169 3.53 9.96 -2.12
CA VAL A 169 2.42 10.90 -1.98
C VAL A 169 1.40 10.68 -3.08
N ARG A 170 0.13 10.85 -2.77
CA ARG A 170 -0.91 10.94 -3.80
C ARG A 170 -0.73 12.23 -4.61
N GLU A 171 -0.99 12.12 -5.90
CA GLU A 171 -1.05 13.26 -6.80
C GLU A 171 -2.14 14.23 -6.35
N ALA A 172 -1.78 15.52 -6.25
CA ALA A 172 -2.76 16.56 -5.99
C ALA A 172 -3.75 16.62 -7.17
N PRO A 173 -5.04 16.90 -6.92
CA PRO A 173 -5.97 17.15 -8.01
C PRO A 173 -5.39 18.26 -8.90
N ALA A 174 -5.48 18.09 -10.22
CA ALA A 174 -5.17 19.17 -11.13
C ALA A 174 -5.98 20.38 -10.69
N VAL A 175 -5.32 21.51 -10.42
CA VAL A 175 -6.00 22.77 -10.20
C VAL A 175 -6.69 23.07 -11.54
N LEU A 176 -7.99 22.80 -11.62
CA LEU A 176 -8.81 23.32 -12.70
C LEU A 176 -8.67 24.84 -12.63
N ASP A 177 -8.24 25.45 -13.73
CA ASP A 177 -7.93 26.87 -13.90
C ASP A 177 -8.58 27.76 -12.84
N ALA A 178 -7.74 28.34 -11.97
CA ALA A 178 -8.17 29.48 -11.17
C ALA A 178 -8.71 30.53 -12.15
N ALA A 179 -10.00 30.87 -12.01
CA ALA A 179 -10.62 31.92 -12.79
C ALA A 179 -9.72 33.17 -12.77
N PRO A 180 -9.51 33.84 -13.93
CA PRO A 180 -8.69 35.04 -13.96
C PRO A 180 -9.24 36.06 -12.94
N PRO A 181 -8.36 36.81 -12.27
CA PRO A 181 -8.78 37.80 -11.28
C PRO A 181 -9.78 38.78 -11.93
N PRO A 182 -10.80 39.24 -11.18
CA PRO A 182 -11.74 40.23 -11.71
C PRO A 182 -10.98 41.49 -12.15
N PRO A 183 -11.42 42.17 -13.21
CA PRO A 183 -10.77 43.38 -13.68
C PRO A 183 -10.74 44.45 -12.58
N PRO A 184 -9.69 45.28 -12.52
CA PRO A 184 -9.57 46.33 -11.51
C PRO A 184 -10.77 47.29 -11.59
N GLN A 185 -11.28 47.66 -10.41
CA GLN A 185 -12.34 48.67 -10.22
C GLN A 185 -11.83 50.08 -10.51
#